data_AF-A0A813JS78-F1
#
_entry.id   AF-A0A813JS78-F1
#
_cell.length_a   1.000
_cell.length_b   1.000
_cell.length_c   1.000
_cell.angle_alpha   90.00
_cell.angle_beta   90.00
_cell.angle_gamma   90.00
#
_symmetry.space_group_name_H-M   'P 1'
#
loop_
_entity.id
_entity.type
_entity.pdbx_description
1 polymer ?
#
loop_
_entity_poly.entity_id
_entity_poly.type
_entity_poly.pdbx_seq_one_letter_code
_entity_poly.pdbx_strand_id
1 'polypeptide(L)'
;MASAVTARPRVPPKGSRGDLRPRGELASLGPIRRSVVEVQVAEVSAKEKEAGNLVRRNELRQALALYSECQEDIKDALEGLGKDDLHYLTLVETSKGVAEKIKKVKEFLPYEYFIQPVGRR
;
A
#
# COMPACT_ATOMS: atom_id res chain seq x y z
N MET A 1 -55.66 -40.01 -23.54
CA MET A 1 -56.33 -39.18 -22.52
C MET A 1 -55.44 -39.13 -21.29
N ALA A 2 -54.86 -37.97 -20.99
CA ALA A 2 -53.82 -37.79 -19.98
C ALA A 2 -54.44 -37.50 -18.59
N SER A 3 -54.04 -38.25 -17.56
CA SER A 3 -54.36 -37.94 -16.16
C SER A 3 -53.34 -36.94 -15.62
N ALA A 4 -53.82 -35.74 -15.31
CA ALA A 4 -53.03 -34.69 -14.68
C ALA A 4 -52.80 -35.01 -13.19
N VAL A 5 -51.55 -35.20 -12.79
CA VAL A 5 -51.13 -35.24 -11.38
C VAL A 5 -51.19 -33.82 -10.84
N THR A 6 -52.26 -33.49 -10.12
CA THR A 6 -52.40 -32.23 -9.37
C THR A 6 -51.36 -32.18 -8.24
N ALA A 7 -50.25 -31.49 -8.47
CA ALA A 7 -49.26 -31.17 -7.46
C ALA A 7 -49.84 -30.15 -6.47
N ARG A 8 -50.01 -30.55 -5.20
CA ARG A 8 -50.35 -29.62 -4.12
C ARG A 8 -49.21 -28.59 -3.95
N PRO A 9 -49.51 -27.29 -3.75
CA PRO A 9 -48.47 -26.32 -3.47
C PRO A 9 -47.81 -26.65 -2.12
N ARG A 10 -46.50 -26.93 -2.14
CA ARG A 10 -45.69 -27.13 -0.92
C ARG A 10 -45.58 -25.78 -0.23
N VAL A 11 -46.36 -25.57 0.83
CA VAL A 11 -46.20 -24.41 1.71
C VAL A 11 -44.93 -24.62 2.53
N PRO A 12 -43.93 -23.74 2.46
CA PRO A 12 -42.74 -23.88 3.28
C PRO A 12 -43.10 -23.65 4.76
N PRO A 13 -42.48 -24.40 5.70
CA PRO A 13 -42.75 -24.27 7.12
C PRO A 13 -42.52 -22.84 7.62
N LYS A 14 -43.42 -22.33 8.47
CA LYS A 14 -43.29 -21.01 9.12
C LYS A 14 -42.03 -21.01 9.99
N GLY A 15 -40.99 -20.33 9.53
CA GLY A 15 -39.70 -20.20 10.22
C GLY A 15 -38.48 -20.08 9.29
N SER A 16 -38.61 -20.38 8.00
CA SER A 16 -37.51 -20.29 7.03
C SER A 16 -37.50 -18.98 6.22
N ARG A 17 -37.80 -17.84 6.85
CA ARG A 17 -37.91 -16.55 6.16
C ARG A 17 -37.14 -15.45 6.88
N GLY A 18 -35.82 -15.50 6.72
CA GLY A 18 -34.81 -14.63 7.32
C GLY A 18 -33.76 -15.55 7.93
N ASP A 19 -32.74 -16.00 7.21
CA ASP A 19 -31.58 -15.17 6.86
C ASP A 19 -30.94 -15.61 5.53
N LEU A 20 -31.66 -15.46 4.42
CA LEU A 20 -30.97 -15.28 3.14
C LEU A 20 -30.51 -13.83 3.12
N ARG A 21 -29.37 -13.56 3.78
CA ARG A 21 -28.66 -12.29 3.64
C ARG A 21 -28.53 -11.98 2.14
N PRO A 22 -28.78 -10.74 1.71
CA PRO A 22 -28.55 -10.36 0.33
C PRO A 22 -27.11 -10.70 -0.04
N ARG A 23 -26.93 -11.35 -1.19
CA ARG A 23 -25.65 -11.60 -1.86
C ARG A 23 -25.03 -10.25 -2.22
N GLY A 24 -24.48 -9.55 -1.23
CA GLY A 24 -24.06 -8.16 -1.36
C GLY A 24 -23.56 -7.53 -0.06
N GLU A 25 -23.93 -8.05 1.11
CA GLU A 25 -23.38 -7.54 2.36
C GLU A 25 -22.17 -8.39 2.78
N LEU A 26 -21.01 -7.92 2.30
CA LEU A 26 -19.73 -8.02 3.01
C LEU A 26 -19.91 -7.47 4.43
N ALA A 27 -20.60 -8.23 5.28
CA ALA A 27 -20.71 -7.96 6.69
C ALA A 27 -19.31 -8.19 7.28
N SER A 28 -18.58 -7.08 7.32
CA SER A 28 -17.64 -6.80 8.38
C SER A 28 -16.56 -7.86 8.53
N LEU A 29 -15.67 -7.92 7.55
CA LEU A 29 -14.26 -8.07 7.89
C LEU A 29 -13.96 -6.90 8.84
N GLY A 30 -14.10 -7.13 10.15
CA GLY A 30 -13.60 -6.22 11.19
C GLY A 30 -12.16 -5.85 10.85
N PRO A 31 -11.65 -4.70 11.33
CA PRO A 31 -10.41 -4.11 10.83
C PRO A 31 -9.38 -5.23 10.75
N ILE A 32 -9.09 -5.65 9.51
CA ILE A 32 -8.05 -6.63 9.26
C ILE A 32 -6.88 -5.99 9.94
N ARG A 33 -6.39 -6.63 11.02
CA ARG A 33 -5.16 -6.21 11.68
C ARG A 33 -4.12 -6.40 10.60
N ARG A 34 -3.95 -5.37 9.78
CA ARG A 34 -2.89 -5.29 8.80
C ARG A 34 -1.66 -5.63 9.58
N SER A 35 -0.91 -6.62 9.10
CA SER A 35 0.36 -6.95 9.73
C SER A 35 1.14 -5.64 9.85
N VAL A 36 1.93 -5.46 10.91
CA VAL A 36 2.70 -4.23 11.13
C VAL A 36 3.49 -3.85 9.85
N VAL A 37 3.94 -4.89 9.15
CA VAL A 37 4.56 -4.87 7.83
C VAL A 37 3.67 -4.27 6.74
N GLU A 38 2.41 -4.70 6.60
CA GLU A 38 1.47 -4.14 5.62
C GLU A 38 1.18 -2.66 5.88
N VAL A 39 1.14 -2.24 7.15
CA VAL A 39 0.99 -0.82 7.51
C VAL A 39 2.23 -0.04 7.08
N GLN A 40 3.42 -0.54 7.39
CA GLN A 40 4.69 0.07 7.00
C GLN A 40 4.87 0.15 5.47
N VAL A 41 4.50 -0.90 4.73
CA VAL A 41 4.54 -0.91 3.26
C VAL A 41 3.58 0.14 2.69
N ALA A 42 2.39 0.30 3.27
CA ALA A 42 1.45 1.32 2.84
C ALA A 42 1.95 2.74 3.14
N GLU A 43 2.60 2.95 4.29
CA GLU A 43 3.22 4.22 4.68
C GLU A 43 4.39 4.58 3.75
N VAL A 44 5.29 3.64 3.48
CA VAL A 44 6.39 3.81 2.52
C VAL A 44 5.84 4.18 1.14
N SER A 45 4.80 3.47 0.67
CA SER A 45 4.17 3.76 -0.62
C SER A 45 3.52 5.16 -0.67
N ALA A 46 2.95 5.61 0.44
CA ALA A 46 2.38 6.96 0.54
C ALA A 46 3.48 8.04 0.46
N LYS A 47 4.55 7.88 1.26
CA LYS A 47 5.71 8.80 1.24
C LYS A 47 6.39 8.84 -0.13
N GLU A 48 6.50 7.70 -0.81
CA GLU A 48 7.05 7.64 -2.17
C GLU A 48 6.21 8.45 -3.17
N LYS A 49 4.88 8.38 -3.06
CA LYS A 49 3.97 9.18 -3.90
C LYS A 49 4.09 10.67 -3.60
N GLU A 50 4.21 11.04 -2.33
CA GLU A 50 4.42 12.43 -1.92
C GLU A 50 5.75 12.98 -2.45
N ALA A 51 6.84 12.23 -2.32
CA ALA A 51 8.13 12.58 -2.91
C ALA A 51 8.02 12.74 -4.44
N GLY A 52 7.28 11.85 -5.11
CA GLY A 52 6.98 11.97 -6.54
C GLY A 52 6.20 13.24 -6.90
N ASN A 53 5.28 13.68 -6.05
CA ASN A 53 4.54 14.94 -6.23
C ASN A 53 5.45 16.16 -6.06
N LEU A 54 6.39 16.13 -5.10
CA LEU A 54 7.37 17.20 -4.92
C LEU A 54 8.33 17.32 -6.10
N VAL A 55 8.75 16.20 -6.70
CA VAL A 55 9.52 16.22 -7.95
C VAL A 55 8.75 16.93 -9.07
N ARG A 56 7.45 16.64 -9.22
CA ARG A 56 6.60 17.31 -10.22
C ARG A 56 6.42 18.81 -9.94
N ARG A 57 6.47 19.22 -8.67
CA ARG A 57 6.44 20.63 -8.24
C ARG A 57 7.80 21.32 -8.32
N ASN A 58 8.84 20.61 -8.77
CA ASN A 58 10.22 21.08 -8.84
C ASN A 58 10.86 21.41 -7.46
N GLU A 59 10.30 20.85 -6.38
CA GLU A 59 10.81 20.99 -5.01
C GLU A 59 11.83 19.87 -4.71
N LEU A 60 12.90 19.83 -5.50
CA LEU A 60 13.84 18.70 -5.54
C LEU A 60 14.56 18.43 -4.21
N ARG A 61 14.81 19.44 -3.39
CA ARG A 61 15.44 19.29 -2.06
C ARG A 61 14.54 18.52 -1.09
N GLN A 62 13.28 18.90 -1.03
CA GLN A 62 12.30 18.25 -0.15
C GLN A 62 11.97 16.85 -0.66
N ALA A 63 11.90 16.68 -1.99
CA ALA A 63 11.77 15.37 -2.61
C ALA A 63 12.93 14.43 -2.23
N LEU A 64 14.19 14.92 -2.26
CA LEU A 64 15.35 14.12 -1.85
C LEU A 64 15.29 13.73 -0.38
N ALA A 65 14.91 14.64 0.52
CA ALA A 65 14.76 14.35 1.94
C ALA A 65 13.72 13.25 2.19
N LEU A 66 12.55 13.36 1.56
CA LEU A 66 11.51 12.32 1.67
C LEU A 66 11.93 10.98 1.05
N TYR A 67 12.66 11.00 -0.07
CA TYR A 67 13.18 9.75 -0.63
C TYR A 67 14.25 9.10 0.26
N SER A 68 15.09 9.87 0.96
CA SER A 68 16.02 9.32 1.95
C SER A 68 15.30 8.72 3.15
N GLU A 69 14.27 9.40 3.68
CA GLU A 69 13.43 8.87 4.76
C GLU A 69 12.73 7.58 4.34
N CYS A 70 12.16 7.53 3.12
CA CYS A 70 11.59 6.28 2.58
C CYS A 70 12.62 5.16 2.54
N GLN A 71 13.87 5.47 2.23
CA GLN A 71 14.93 4.47 2.14
C GLN A 71 15.34 3.93 3.52
N GLU A 72 15.29 4.77 4.55
CA GLU A 72 15.50 4.38 5.95
C GLU A 72 14.33 3.51 6.44
N ASP A 73 13.09 3.95 6.22
CA ASP A 73 11.89 3.18 6.58
C ASP A 73 11.87 1.77 5.94
N ILE A 74 12.27 1.67 4.67
CA ILE A 74 12.36 0.39 3.98
C ILE A 74 13.46 -0.49 4.58
N LYS A 75 14.60 0.08 4.99
CA LYS A 75 15.67 -0.70 5.64
C LYS A 75 15.22 -1.21 6.99
N ASP A 76 14.60 -0.36 7.81
CA ASP A 76 14.06 -0.74 9.11
C ASP A 76 12.99 -1.84 8.97
N ALA A 77 12.12 -1.72 7.96
CA ALA A 77 11.14 -2.75 7.63
C ALA A 77 11.80 -4.08 7.19
N LEU A 78 12.89 -4.02 6.42
CA LEU A 78 13.65 -5.21 5.98
C LEU A 78 14.43 -5.86 7.12
N GLU A 79 14.93 -5.09 8.09
CA GLU A 79 15.59 -5.63 9.28
C GLU A 79 14.60 -6.32 10.23
N GLY A 80 13.37 -5.82 10.29
CA GLY A 80 12.27 -6.44 11.04
C GLY A 80 11.63 -7.64 10.35
N LEU A 81 11.91 -7.88 9.06
CA LEU A 81 11.30 -8.96 8.28
C LEU A 81 12.20 -10.20 8.16
N GLY A 82 11.58 -11.37 8.19
CA GLY A 82 12.23 -12.59 7.74
C GLY A 82 12.46 -12.56 6.23
N LYS A 83 13.59 -13.11 5.75
CA LYS A 83 13.87 -13.24 4.30
C LYS A 83 12.86 -14.13 3.56
N ASP A 84 12.13 -14.95 4.30
CA ASP A 84 11.12 -15.88 3.79
C ASP A 84 9.73 -15.24 3.64
N ASP A 85 9.55 -14.00 4.10
CA ASP A 85 8.29 -13.29 3.97
C ASP A 85 8.03 -12.87 2.51
N LEU A 86 6.78 -13.05 2.08
CA LEU A 86 6.31 -12.73 0.73
C LEU A 86 6.58 -11.25 0.35
N HIS A 87 6.57 -10.36 1.34
CA HIS A 87 6.77 -8.92 1.15
C HIS A 87 8.24 -8.49 1.12
N TYR A 88 9.18 -9.38 1.50
CA TYR A 88 10.61 -9.07 1.53
C TYR A 88 11.12 -8.69 0.14
N LEU A 89 10.80 -9.47 -0.89
CA LEU A 89 11.21 -9.20 -2.27
C LEU A 89 10.64 -7.88 -2.79
N THR A 90 9.37 -7.59 -2.48
CA THR A 90 8.71 -6.33 -2.86
C THR A 90 9.37 -5.13 -2.20
N LEU A 91 9.74 -5.23 -0.92
CA LEU A 91 10.48 -4.18 -0.21
C LEU A 91 11.89 -3.96 -0.78
N VAL A 92 12.56 -5.03 -1.21
CA VAL A 92 13.87 -4.92 -1.89
C VAL A 92 13.74 -4.23 -3.25
N GLU A 93 12.72 -4.57 -4.04
CA GLU A 93 12.48 -3.94 -5.34
C GLU A 93 12.12 -2.45 -5.20
N THR A 94 11.26 -2.11 -4.24
CA THR A 94 10.91 -0.71 -3.95
C THR A 94 12.12 0.07 -3.45
N SER A 95 12.98 -0.51 -2.60
CA SER A 95 14.26 0.10 -2.19
C SER A 95 15.14 0.48 -3.38
N LYS A 96 15.28 -0.44 -4.35
CA LYS A 96 16.03 -0.18 -5.59
C LYS A 96 15.39 0.93 -6.43
N GLY A 97 14.07 0.90 -6.58
CA GLY A 97 13.32 1.93 -7.32
C GLY A 97 13.48 3.32 -6.71
N VAL A 98 13.44 3.43 -5.38
CA VAL A 98 13.68 4.68 -4.65
C VAL A 98 15.13 5.16 -4.87
N ALA A 99 16.12 4.27 -4.79
CA ALA A 99 17.52 4.62 -5.02
C ALA A 99 17.77 5.17 -6.44
N GLU A 100 17.14 4.58 -7.46
CA GLU A 100 17.22 5.10 -8.83
C GLU A 100 16.58 6.48 -8.97
N LYS A 101 15.45 6.73 -8.31
CA LYS A 101 14.80 8.04 -8.31
C LYS A 101 15.67 9.08 -7.62
N ILE A 102 16.28 8.76 -6.49
CA ILE A 102 17.26 9.63 -5.81
C ILE A 102 18.40 9.97 -6.75
N LYS A 103 18.97 8.97 -7.44
CA LYS A 103 20.07 9.19 -8.39
C LYS A 103 19.67 10.16 -9.49
N LYS A 104 18.51 9.94 -10.13
CA LYS A 104 17.98 10.83 -11.17
C LYS A 104 17.78 12.25 -10.64
N VAL A 105 17.14 12.41 -9.48
CA VAL A 105 16.93 13.74 -8.88
C VAL A 105 18.26 14.43 -8.57
N LYS A 106 19.27 13.70 -8.11
CA LYS A 106 20.63 14.23 -7.87
C LYS A 106 21.34 14.65 -9.17
N GLU A 107 21.13 13.94 -10.28
CA GLU A 107 21.70 14.31 -11.59
C GLU A 107 21.13 15.64 -12.12
N PHE A 108 19.87 15.96 -11.77
CA PHE A 108 19.25 17.23 -12.14
C PHE A 108 19.65 18.41 -11.24
N LEU A 109 20.28 18.16 -10.09
CA LEU A 109 20.71 19.19 -9.17
C LEU A 109 22.14 19.64 -9.49
N PRO A 110 22.39 20.94 -9.73
CA PRO A 110 23.74 21.46 -9.90
C PRO A 110 24.62 21.12 -8.69
N TYR A 111 25.92 20.91 -8.89
CA TYR A 111 26.86 20.59 -7.80
C TYR A 111 26.82 21.61 -6.64
N GLU A 112 26.50 22.88 -6.93
CA GLU A 112 26.29 23.96 -5.94
C GLU A 112 25.21 23.65 -4.90
N TYR A 113 24.29 22.72 -5.18
CA TYR A 113 23.24 22.30 -4.25
C TYR A 113 23.73 21.32 -3.17
N PHE A 114 24.84 20.60 -3.40
CA PHE A 114 25.44 19.70 -2.41
C PHE A 114 26.45 20.43 -1.51
N ILE A 115 26.83 21.65 -1.88
CA ILE A 115 27.60 22.55 -1.04
C ILE A 115 26.61 23.10 -0.01
N GLN A 116 26.53 22.47 1.16
CA GLN A 116 25.95 23.16 2.32
C GLN A 116 26.62 24.52 2.40
N PRO A 117 25.87 25.63 2.56
CA PRO A 117 26.51 26.91 2.79
C PRO A 117 27.33 26.74 4.07
N VAL A 118 28.65 26.69 3.91
CA VAL A 118 29.61 26.87 5.02
C VAL A 118 29.52 28.36 5.36
N GLY A 119 28.39 28.74 5.94
CA GLY A 119 28.04 30.08 6.37
C GLY A 119 27.76 30.01 7.86
N ARG A 120 28.81 30.16 8.66
CA ARG A 120 29.06 31.43 9.38
C ARG A 120 27.91 31.80 10.33
N ARG A 121 27.90 31.19 11.52
CA ARG A 121 28.22 31.84 12.80
C ARG A 121 28.32 30.80 13.91
#